data_AF-A0A0G4LHJ1-F1
#
_entry.id   AF-A0A0G4LHJ1-F1
#
_cell.length_a   1.000
_cell.length_b   1.000
_cell.length_c   1.000
_cell.angle_alpha   90.00
_cell.angle_beta   90.00
_cell.angle_gamma   90.00
#
_symmetry.space_group_name_H-M   'P 1'
#
loop_
_entity.id
_entity.type
_entity.pdbx_description
1 polymer ?
#
loop_
_entity_poly.entity_id
_entity_poly.type
_entity_poly.pdbx_seq_one_letter_code
_entity_poly.pdbx_strand_id
1 'polypeptide(L)'
;MTGMGNIIELCAAKLYPDPKISLGFTMCITRSYREIPDQSLIEACALEHAIDIKVLNECAVREDGAYGVGLLRDSVTRTAEAGVTLSCTVRLDDEVYCIRDGGEWTQCPFGAGVNDL
;
A
#
# COMPACT_ATOMS: atom_id res chain seq x y z
N MET A 1 -2.58 3.16 9.73
CA MET A 1 -3.41 2.48 8.72
C MET A 1 -4.01 1.25 9.39
N THR A 2 -5.34 1.16 9.45
CA THR A 2 -6.05 -0.02 9.95
C THR A 2 -5.95 -1.16 8.93
N GLY A 3 -6.27 -2.40 9.31
CA GLY A 3 -6.24 -3.54 8.38
C GLY A 3 -7.13 -3.36 7.14
N MET A 4 -8.18 -2.55 7.23
CA MET A 4 -9.08 -2.25 6.11
C MET A 4 -8.42 -1.37 5.04
N GLY A 5 -7.58 -0.40 5.43
CA GLY A 5 -6.83 0.41 4.46
C GLY A 5 -5.94 -0.43 3.56
N ASN A 6 -5.18 -1.36 4.17
CA ASN A 6 -4.32 -2.28 3.43
C ASN A 6 -5.11 -3.14 2.44
N ILE A 7 -6.30 -3.63 2.84
CA ILE A 7 -7.16 -4.44 1.96
C ILE A 7 -7.61 -3.63 0.75
N ILE A 8 -8.02 -2.37 0.94
CA ILE A 8 -8.44 -1.49 -0.15
C ILE A 8 -7.28 -1.24 -1.12
N GLU A 9 -6.07 -0.96 -0.60
CA GLU A 9 -4.87 -0.79 -1.42
C GLU A 9 -4.52 -2.06 -2.22
N LEU A 10 -4.59 -3.22 -1.58
CA LEU A 10 -4.32 -4.51 -2.24
C LEU A 10 -5.37 -4.84 -3.30
N CYS A 11 -6.64 -4.54 -3.04
CA CYS A 11 -7.71 -4.67 -4.03
C CYS A 11 -7.48 -3.73 -5.23
N ALA A 12 -7.12 -2.47 -4.99
CA ALA A 12 -6.78 -1.53 -6.06
C ALA A 12 -5.61 -2.06 -6.91
N ALA A 13 -4.53 -2.53 -6.29
CA ALA A 13 -3.38 -3.10 -6.99
C ALA A 13 -3.71 -4.37 -7.79
N LYS A 14 -4.63 -5.21 -7.30
CA LYS A 14 -5.06 -6.44 -8.00
C LYS A 14 -6.00 -6.16 -9.18
N LEU A 15 -6.92 -5.22 -9.03
CA LEU A 15 -7.91 -4.87 -10.06
C LEU A 15 -7.32 -3.95 -11.13
N TYR A 16 -6.41 -3.06 -10.74
CA TYR A 16 -5.82 -2.02 -11.58
C TYR A 16 -4.29 -2.13 -11.55
N PRO A 17 -3.70 -3.05 -12.34
CA PRO A 17 -2.26 -3.31 -12.31
C PRO A 17 -1.39 -2.19 -12.89
N ASP A 18 -1.99 -1.18 -13.55
CA ASP A 18 -1.26 0.02 -13.96
C ASP A 18 -0.82 0.80 -12.70
N PRO A 19 0.50 0.95 -12.45
CA PRO A 19 0.99 1.63 -11.26
C PRO A 19 0.55 3.10 -11.20
N LYS A 20 0.31 3.78 -12.33
CA LYS A 20 -0.18 5.16 -12.30
C LYS A 20 -1.57 5.28 -11.67
N ILE A 21 -2.39 4.23 -11.81
CA ILE A 21 -3.73 4.17 -11.24
C ILE A 21 -3.64 3.71 -9.78
N SER A 22 -3.12 2.50 -9.54
CA SER A 22 -3.14 1.91 -8.20
C SER A 22 -2.24 2.64 -7.21
N LEU A 23 -1.01 3.00 -7.60
CA LEU A 23 -0.12 3.77 -6.72
C LEU A 23 -0.61 5.21 -6.56
N GLY A 24 -1.19 5.80 -7.61
CA GLY A 24 -1.82 7.12 -7.53
C GLY A 24 -2.90 7.16 -6.45
N PHE A 25 -3.84 6.21 -6.53
CA PHE A 25 -4.89 6.01 -5.53
C PHE A 25 -4.34 5.78 -4.12
N THR A 26 -3.39 4.85 -3.94
CA THR A 26 -2.76 4.59 -2.65
C THR A 26 -2.09 5.85 -2.07
N MET A 27 -1.39 6.61 -2.90
CA MET A 27 -0.77 7.87 -2.48
C MET A 27 -1.80 8.95 -2.10
N CYS A 28 -2.93 9.01 -2.82
CA CYS A 28 -4.03 9.91 -2.50
C CYS A 28 -4.59 9.64 -1.09
N ILE A 29 -4.99 8.40 -0.80
CA ILE A 29 -5.55 8.05 0.52
C ILE A 29 -4.51 8.14 1.65
N THR A 30 -3.24 7.83 1.37
CA THR A 30 -2.16 7.88 2.36
C THR A 30 -1.87 9.31 2.84
N ARG A 31 -2.10 10.33 2.00
CA ARG A 31 -1.96 11.74 2.43
C ARG A 31 -2.92 12.11 3.56
N SER A 32 -4.08 11.47 3.60
CA SER A 32 -5.09 11.58 4.66
C SER A 32 -5.23 10.28 5.46
N TYR A 33 -4.12 9.57 5.75
CA TYR A 33 -4.16 8.23 6.36
C TYR A 33 -4.93 8.12 7.68
N ARG A 34 -5.13 9.24 8.40
CA ARG A 34 -5.91 9.29 9.66
C ARG A 34 -7.41 9.18 9.44
N GLU A 35 -7.86 9.50 8.23
CA GLU A 35 -9.27 9.47 7.84
C GLU A 35 -9.66 8.11 7.28
N ILE A 36 -8.71 7.24 6.92
CA ILE A 36 -9.02 5.88 6.45
C ILE A 36 -9.74 5.07 7.56
N PRO A 37 -10.88 4.40 7.27
CA PRO A 37 -11.47 4.12 5.95
C PRO A 37 -12.71 4.98 5.62
N ASP A 38 -12.68 6.29 5.87
CA ASP A 38 -13.79 7.19 5.52
C ASP A 38 -14.18 7.04 4.05
N GLN A 39 -15.45 6.74 3.82
CA GLN A 39 -15.96 6.41 2.49
C GLN A 39 -15.82 7.58 1.51
N SER A 40 -15.95 8.82 1.99
CA SER A 40 -15.85 10.02 1.15
C SER A 40 -14.42 10.21 0.64
N LEU A 41 -13.42 9.94 1.49
CA LEU A 41 -12.01 9.94 1.08
C LEU A 41 -11.75 8.87 0.02
N ILE A 42 -12.21 7.64 0.25
CA ILE A 42 -11.98 6.52 -0.69
C ILE A 42 -12.65 6.80 -2.04
N GLU A 43 -13.89 7.29 -2.05
CA GLU A 43 -14.62 7.64 -3.28
C GLU A 43 -13.95 8.77 -4.06
N ALA A 44 -13.52 9.84 -3.38
CA ALA A 44 -12.85 10.96 -4.03
C ALA A 44 -11.53 10.53 -4.68
N CYS A 45 -10.69 9.78 -3.95
CA CYS A 45 -9.43 9.27 -4.49
C CYS A 45 -9.65 8.23 -5.60
N ALA A 46 -10.68 7.39 -5.50
CA ALA A 46 -11.01 6.44 -6.56
C ALA A 46 -11.42 7.17 -7.85
N LEU A 47 -12.27 8.20 -7.74
CA LEU A 47 -12.66 9.04 -8.88
C LEU A 47 -11.47 9.74 -9.53
N GLU A 48 -10.57 10.35 -8.73
CA GLU A 48 -9.37 11.04 -9.22
C GLU A 48 -8.47 10.13 -10.05
N HIS A 49 -8.38 8.85 -9.68
CA HIS A 49 -7.49 7.87 -10.30
C HIS A 49 -8.21 6.87 -11.21
N ALA A 50 -9.45 7.13 -11.61
CA ALA A 50 -10.24 6.28 -12.50
C ALA A 50 -10.43 4.83 -12.00
N ILE A 51 -10.56 4.66 -10.68
CA ILE A 51 -10.95 3.42 -10.03
C ILE A 51 -12.48 3.40 -9.87
N ASP A 52 -13.10 2.28 -10.26
CA ASP A 52 -14.52 2.05 -10.00
C ASP A 52 -14.70 1.63 -8.53
N ILE A 53 -15.28 2.53 -7.73
CA ILE A 53 -15.51 2.28 -6.30
C ILE A 53 -16.36 1.05 -6.05
N LYS A 54 -17.30 0.70 -6.94
CA LYS A 54 -18.15 -0.48 -6.75
C LYS A 54 -17.33 -1.74 -6.89
N VAL A 55 -16.50 -1.82 -7.93
CA VAL A 55 -15.59 -2.97 -8.16
C VAL A 55 -14.57 -3.07 -7.02
N LEU A 56 -14.06 -1.94 -6.53
CA LEU A 56 -13.15 -1.90 -5.39
C LEU A 56 -13.80 -2.43 -4.11
N ASN A 57 -15.01 -1.97 -3.80
CA ASN A 57 -15.77 -2.42 -2.63
C ASN A 57 -16.14 -3.90 -2.75
N GLU A 58 -16.59 -4.34 -3.92
CA GLU A 58 -16.88 -5.75 -4.21
C GLU A 58 -15.65 -6.63 -3.95
N CYS A 59 -14.45 -6.20 -4.36
CA CYS A 59 -13.22 -6.92 -4.04
C CYS A 59 -12.98 -7.01 -2.53
N ALA A 60 -13.16 -5.91 -1.80
CA ALA A 60 -12.89 -5.84 -0.37
C ALA A 60 -13.85 -6.72 0.47
N VAL A 61 -15.10 -6.87 0.03
CA VAL A 61 -16.13 -7.65 0.75
C VAL A 61 -16.40 -9.02 0.15
N ARG A 62 -15.72 -9.40 -0.95
CA ARG A 62 -15.92 -10.69 -1.62
C ARG A 62 -15.69 -11.86 -0.65
N GLU A 63 -16.59 -12.85 -0.72
CA GLU A 63 -16.57 -14.03 0.15
C GLU A 63 -16.63 -13.65 1.64
N ASP A 64 -17.54 -12.74 2.01
CA ASP A 64 -17.61 -12.15 3.37
C ASP A 64 -16.26 -11.54 3.83
N GLY A 65 -15.52 -10.96 2.89
CA GLY A 65 -14.20 -10.36 3.09
C GLY A 65 -13.04 -11.36 3.13
N ALA A 66 -13.29 -12.66 3.01
CA ALA A 66 -12.24 -13.68 3.03
C ALA A 66 -11.20 -13.47 1.93
N TYR A 67 -11.63 -13.02 0.74
CA TYR A 67 -10.70 -12.75 -0.35
C TYR A 67 -9.75 -11.60 -0.03
N GLY A 68 -10.27 -10.46 0.45
CA GLY A 68 -9.45 -9.30 0.84
C GLY A 68 -8.48 -9.65 1.98
N VAL A 69 -8.93 -10.42 2.97
CA VAL A 69 -8.07 -10.94 4.05
C VAL A 69 -7.00 -11.89 3.51
N GLY A 70 -7.33 -12.73 2.52
CA GLY A 70 -6.37 -13.59 1.83
C GLY A 70 -5.25 -12.78 1.17
N LEU A 71 -5.60 -11.72 0.42
CA LEU A 71 -4.61 -10.81 -0.18
C LEU A 71 -3.71 -10.18 0.89
N LEU A 72 -4.28 -9.75 2.02
CA LEU A 72 -3.50 -9.18 3.12
C LEU A 72 -2.55 -10.21 3.74
N ARG A 73 -3.02 -11.44 3.95
CA ARG A 73 -2.18 -12.54 4.46
C ARG A 73 -1.00 -12.80 3.52
N ASP A 74 -1.25 -12.92 2.22
CA ASP A 74 -0.19 -13.14 1.22
C ASP A 74 0.85 -12.00 1.22
N SER A 75 0.38 -10.75 1.35
CA SER A 75 1.24 -9.57 1.45
C SER A 75 2.14 -9.59 2.69
N VAL A 76 1.58 -9.96 3.85
CA VAL A 76 2.33 -10.08 5.11
C VAL A 76 3.32 -11.25 5.05
N THR A 77 2.92 -12.40 4.52
CA THR A 77 3.81 -13.56 4.33
C THR A 77 5.00 -13.19 3.45
N ARG A 78 4.78 -12.55 2.30
CA ARG A 78 5.86 -12.07 1.43
C ARG A 78 6.80 -11.11 2.16
N THR A 79 6.26 -10.20 2.97
CA THR A 79 7.04 -9.23 3.76
C THR A 79 7.93 -9.95 4.78
N ALA A 80 7.40 -10.98 5.46
CA ALA A 80 8.15 -11.79 6.42
C ALA A 80 9.24 -12.64 5.75
N GLU A 81 8.95 -13.25 4.60
CA GLU A 81 9.93 -14.02 3.81
C GLU A 81 11.09 -13.15 3.32
N ALA A 82 10.84 -11.87 3.06
CA ALA A 82 11.85 -10.87 2.72
C ALA A 82 12.67 -10.36 3.92
N GLY A 83 12.42 -10.87 5.14
CA GLY A 83 13.12 -10.44 6.35
C GLY A 83 12.79 -9.01 6.82
N VAL A 84 11.70 -8.43 6.33
CA VAL A 84 11.29 -7.05 6.66
C VAL A 84 10.53 -7.03 7.98
N THR A 85 11.07 -6.31 8.97
CA THR A 85 10.48 -6.22 10.33
C THR A 85 9.97 -4.83 10.68
N LEU A 86 10.35 -3.80 9.91
CA LEU A 86 9.99 -2.40 10.14
C LEU A 86 9.34 -1.80 8.90
N SER A 87 8.24 -1.07 9.11
CA SER A 87 7.71 -0.14 8.11
C SER A 87 8.36 1.22 8.37
N CYS A 88 8.90 1.96 7.40
CA CYS A 88 8.89 1.80 5.96
C CYS A 88 10.26 1.33 5.43
N THR A 89 10.41 0.04 5.10
CA THR A 89 11.66 -0.50 4.51
C THR A 89 11.62 -0.43 2.98
N VAL A 90 12.65 0.17 2.38
CA VAL A 90 12.88 0.20 0.93
C VAL A 90 13.94 -0.85 0.59
N ARG A 91 13.65 -1.68 -0.41
CA ARG A 91 14.56 -2.71 -0.91
C ARG A 91 14.87 -2.49 -2.39
N LEU A 92 16.12 -2.68 -2.78
CA LEU A 92 16.60 -2.66 -4.16
C LEU A 92 17.45 -3.91 -4.39
N ASP A 93 17.18 -4.63 -5.48
CA ASP A 93 17.87 -5.90 -5.81
C ASP A 93 17.89 -6.89 -4.64
N ASP A 94 16.72 -7.08 -4.02
CA ASP A 94 16.50 -7.91 -2.83
C ASP A 94 17.25 -7.51 -1.54
N GLU A 95 18.04 -6.46 -1.56
CA GLU A 95 18.77 -5.93 -0.41
C GLU A 95 18.05 -4.73 0.23
N VAL A 96 18.26 -4.52 1.53
CA VAL A 96 17.75 -3.34 2.23
C VAL A 96 18.54 -2.11 1.78
N TYR A 97 17.85 -1.16 1.14
CA TYR A 97 18.43 0.11 0.70
C TYR A 97 18.36 1.17 1.80
N CYS A 98 17.20 1.33 2.43
CA CYS A 98 16.98 2.31 3.49
C CYS A 98 15.74 1.95 4.30
N ILE A 99 15.71 2.34 5.57
CA ILE A 99 14.54 2.21 6.44
C ILE A 99 14.16 3.59 6.95
N ARG A 100 12.89 3.98 6.74
CA ARG A 100 12.36 5.23 7.31
C ARG A 100 11.59 4.92 8.58
N ASP A 101 12.08 5.40 9.71
CA ASP A 101 11.47 5.23 11.02
C ASP A 101 11.51 6.56 11.80
N GLY A 102 10.44 6.86 12.53
CA GLY A 102 10.31 8.13 13.26
C GLY A 102 10.36 9.39 12.38
N GLY A 103 10.19 9.25 11.05
CA GLY A 103 10.31 10.35 10.08
C GLY A 103 11.70 10.51 9.47
N GLU A 104 12.70 9.81 10.01
CA GLU A 104 14.11 9.88 9.63
C GLU A 104 14.52 8.68 8.77
N TRP A 105 15.46 8.89 7.85
CA TRP A 105 16.08 7.82 7.08
C TRP A 105 17.24 7.21 7.86
N THR A 106 17.21 5.89 8.00
CA THR A 106 18.18 5.10 8.77
C THR A 106 18.62 3.89 7.96
N GLN A 107 19.76 3.31 8.33
CA GLN A 107 20.28 2.08 7.69
C GLN A 107 20.39 2.22 6.16
N CYS A 108 20.91 3.37 5.72
CA CYS A 108 21.11 3.73 4.32
C CYS A 108 22.61 3.64 3.96
N PRO A 109 23.14 2.45 3.58
CA PRO A 109 24.58 2.26 3.33
C PRO A 109 25.15 3.16 2.23
N PHE A 110 24.32 3.57 1.26
CA PHE A 110 24.74 4.42 0.14
C PHE A 110 24.27 5.87 0.29
N GLY A 111 23.43 6.17 1.28
CA GLY A 111 22.71 7.45 1.38
C GLY A 111 21.21 7.28 1.10
N ALA A 112 20.42 8.31 1.40
CA ALA A 112 18.96 8.29 1.28
C ALA A 112 18.43 9.07 0.07
N GLY A 113 19.30 9.77 -0.64
CA GLY A 113 19.00 10.59 -1.80
C GLY A 113 18.77 9.75 -3.06
N VAL A 114 18.05 10.33 -4.02
CA VAL A 114 17.79 9.70 -5.33
C VAL A 114 19.06 9.63 -6.18
N ASN A 115 20.05 10.50 -5.91
CA ASN A 115 21.33 10.55 -6.61
C ASN A 115 22.44 9.78 -5.88
N ASP A 116 22.10 9.03 -4.83
CA ASP A 116 23.06 8.30 -3.99
C ASP A 116 23.29 6.86 -4.52
N LEU A 117 22.89 6.60 -5.77
CA LEU A 117 23.01 5.34 -6.52
C LEU A 117 23.98 5.46 -7.69
#